data_AF-K0V4S5-F1
#
_entry.id   AF-K0V4S5-F1
#
_cell.length_a   1.000
_cell.length_b   1.000
_cell.length_c   1.000
_cell.angle_alpha   90.00
_cell.angle_beta   90.00
_cell.angle_gamma   90.00
#
_symmetry.space_group_name_H-M   'P 1'
#
loop_
_entity.id
_entity.type
_entity.pdbx_description
1 polymer ?
#
loop_
_entity_poly.entity_id
_entity_poly.type
_entity_poly.pdbx_seq_one_letter_code
_entity_poly.pdbx_strand_id
1 'polypeptide(L)'
;MAVCISEVSDGSITVIDAASPGANPPPVRAGVRLPFVAPFGREFVAWAPTAAHERWMDAAGAANDVYRARMPKVLTEVRERGFGIERLSDPLLRVYTALLALDNGNGPDPVSVRLAGAVADLTVVDFLPDELPEVDAHPLATISAPIFDEHGTAVMSVSAQPYRQLTQQQVREIGARIIDFASVAAPLMRRSAPSA
;
A
#
# COMPACT_ATOMS: atom_id res chain seq x y z
N MET A 1 -14.35 9.75 -5.73
CA MET A 1 -13.57 9.15 -4.63
C MET A 1 -12.15 9.66 -4.77
N ALA A 2 -11.47 9.97 -3.67
CA ALA A 2 -10.07 10.38 -3.73
C ALA A 2 -9.18 9.24 -4.19
N VAL A 3 -8.13 9.57 -4.94
CA VAL A 3 -7.14 8.64 -5.50
C VAL A 3 -5.77 9.29 -5.36
N CYS A 4 -4.74 8.50 -5.12
CA CYS A 4 -3.35 8.96 -5.21
C CYS A 4 -2.48 8.00 -6.00
N ILE A 5 -1.33 8.52 -6.46
CA ILE A 5 -0.25 7.74 -7.04
C ILE A 5 0.94 7.81 -6.11
N SER A 6 1.58 6.68 -5.87
CA SER A 6 2.77 6.59 -5.03
C SER A 6 3.91 5.88 -5.76
N GLU A 7 5.14 6.17 -5.35
CA GLU A 7 6.35 5.47 -5.79
C GLU A 7 7.16 4.98 -4.60
N VAL A 8 8.09 4.06 -4.83
CA VAL A 8 9.09 3.67 -3.85
C VAL A 8 10.45 4.21 -4.27
N SER A 9 11.06 5.04 -3.42
CA SER A 9 12.44 5.50 -3.57
C SER A 9 13.11 5.63 -2.20
N ASP A 10 14.40 5.30 -2.12
CA ASP A 10 15.23 5.50 -0.92
C ASP A 10 14.63 4.90 0.37
N GLY A 11 13.96 3.77 0.25
CA GLY A 11 13.31 3.10 1.38
C GLY A 11 12.02 3.78 1.88
N SER A 12 11.49 4.75 1.15
CA SER A 12 10.18 5.38 1.41
C SER A 12 9.17 5.03 0.33
N ILE A 13 7.91 4.90 0.72
CA ILE A 13 6.76 5.07 -0.17
C ILE A 13 6.42 6.56 -0.14
N THR A 14 6.42 7.21 -1.29
CA THR A 14 6.11 8.63 -1.42
C THR A 14 4.88 8.81 -2.29
N VAL A 15 3.90 9.56 -1.79
CA VAL A 15 2.70 9.92 -2.55
C VAL A 15 3.05 11.10 -3.43
N ILE A 16 3.17 10.87 -4.74
CA ILE A 16 3.63 11.88 -5.68
C ILE A 16 2.52 12.85 -6.10
N ASP A 17 1.28 12.35 -6.18
CA ASP A 17 0.12 13.13 -6.56
C ASP A 17 -1.15 12.54 -5.94
N ALA A 18 -2.14 13.39 -5.68
CA ALA A 18 -3.43 12.98 -5.15
C ALA A 18 -4.57 13.86 -5.70
N ALA A 19 -5.59 13.21 -6.22
CA ALA A 19 -6.79 13.85 -6.76
C ALA A 19 -8.01 13.49 -5.90
N SER A 20 -8.86 14.50 -5.62
CA SER A 20 -10.13 14.31 -4.92
C SER A 20 -11.23 15.05 -5.68
N PRO A 21 -12.16 14.34 -6.35
CA PRO A 21 -13.32 14.99 -6.95
C PRO A 21 -14.21 15.61 -5.86
N GLY A 22 -14.38 16.93 -5.90
CA GLY A 22 -15.18 17.70 -4.94
C GLY A 22 -14.35 18.67 -4.10
N ALA A 23 -14.95 19.22 -3.03
CA ALA A 23 -14.31 20.25 -2.19
C ALA A 23 -13.47 19.68 -1.03
N ASN A 24 -13.52 18.38 -0.78
CA ASN A 24 -12.80 17.76 0.34
C ASN A 24 -11.37 17.37 -0.07
N PRO A 25 -10.35 17.70 0.74
CA PRO A 25 -8.99 17.24 0.48
C PRO A 25 -8.91 15.70 0.55
N PRO A 26 -8.02 15.07 -0.21
CA PRO A 26 -7.80 13.63 -0.11
C PRO A 26 -7.25 13.27 1.29
N PRO A 27 -7.71 12.17 1.91
CA PRO A 27 -7.17 11.69 3.18
C PRO A 27 -5.65 11.45 3.17
N VAL A 28 -5.13 10.87 2.09
CA VAL A 28 -3.70 10.73 1.82
C VAL A 28 -3.32 11.73 0.73
N ARG A 29 -2.51 12.72 1.09
CA ARG A 29 -2.15 13.86 0.23
C ARG A 29 -0.82 13.62 -0.49
N ALA A 30 -0.62 14.33 -1.59
CA ALA A 30 0.69 14.44 -2.22
C ALA A 30 1.73 14.95 -1.21
N GLY A 31 2.95 14.43 -1.30
CA GLY A 31 4.06 14.70 -0.38
C GLY A 31 4.08 13.83 0.88
N VAL A 32 3.04 13.03 1.16
CA VAL A 32 3.08 12.04 2.25
C VAL A 32 4.19 11.02 1.98
N ARG A 33 4.98 10.73 3.02
CA ARG A 33 6.04 9.72 2.99
C ARG A 33 5.87 8.73 4.11
N LEU A 34 5.99 7.44 3.78
CA LEU A 34 5.96 6.35 4.74
C LEU A 34 7.21 5.47 4.58
N PRO A 35 7.75 4.87 5.65
CA PRO A 35 8.78 3.85 5.51
C PRO A 35 8.30 2.67 4.66
N PHE A 36 9.10 2.23 3.69
CA PHE A 36 8.85 1.06 2.87
C PHE A 36 9.25 -0.23 3.60
N VAL A 37 8.44 -0.58 4.60
CA VAL A 37 8.60 -1.76 5.45
C VAL A 37 7.23 -2.34 5.75
N ALA A 38 7.18 -3.63 6.10
CA ALA A 38 5.91 -4.27 6.42
C ALA A 38 5.19 -3.56 7.60
N PRO A 39 3.87 -3.33 7.53
CA PRO A 39 2.94 -3.76 6.48
C PRO A 39 2.80 -2.83 5.27
N PHE A 40 3.46 -1.68 5.22
CA PHE A 40 3.25 -0.70 4.15
C PHE A 40 3.91 -1.14 2.83
N GLY A 41 3.22 -0.90 1.72
CA GLY A 41 3.74 -1.15 0.36
C GLY A 41 3.62 -2.59 -0.12
N ARG A 42 2.64 -3.36 0.38
CA ARG A 42 2.38 -4.76 -0.05
C ARG A 42 2.24 -4.87 -1.57
N GLU A 43 1.61 -3.88 -2.20
CA GLU A 43 1.41 -3.83 -3.64
C GLU A 43 2.71 -3.72 -4.44
N PHE A 44 3.78 -3.16 -3.86
CA PHE A 44 5.10 -3.11 -4.49
C PHE A 44 5.87 -4.43 -4.33
N VAL A 45 5.50 -5.23 -3.33
CA VAL A 45 6.25 -6.43 -2.93
C VAL A 45 5.60 -7.71 -3.43
N ALA A 46 4.28 -7.79 -3.60
CA ALA A 46 3.56 -9.04 -3.86
C ALA A 46 3.96 -9.79 -5.15
N TRP A 47 4.55 -9.10 -6.14
CA TRP A 47 5.09 -9.69 -7.38
C TRP A 47 6.61 -9.80 -7.39
N ALA A 48 7.28 -9.31 -6.35
CA ALA A 48 8.73 -9.30 -6.28
C ALA A 48 9.31 -10.71 -6.00
N PRO A 49 10.62 -10.92 -6.20
CA PRO A 49 11.26 -12.16 -5.79
C PRO A 49 11.20 -12.36 -4.27
N THR A 50 11.26 -13.61 -3.80
CA THR A 50 11.21 -13.96 -2.38
C THR A 50 12.22 -13.19 -1.52
N ALA A 51 13.43 -12.94 -2.04
CA ALA A 51 14.46 -12.16 -1.34
C ALA A 51 14.05 -10.68 -1.11
N ALA A 52 13.14 -10.13 -1.91
CA ALA A 52 12.56 -8.81 -1.65
C ALA A 52 11.49 -8.88 -0.54
N HIS A 53 10.69 -9.95 -0.50
CA HIS A 53 9.71 -10.17 0.57
C HIS A 53 10.40 -10.26 1.93
N GLU A 54 11.47 -11.04 2.02
CA GLU A 54 12.26 -11.22 3.25
C GLU A 54 12.87 -9.90 3.71
N ARG A 55 13.55 -9.17 2.81
CA ARG A 55 14.13 -7.85 3.14
C ARG A 55 13.09 -6.85 3.64
N TRP A 56 11.93 -6.79 2.99
CA TRP A 56 10.83 -5.89 3.37
C TRP A 56 10.21 -6.27 4.73
N MET A 57 10.08 -7.57 5.01
CA MET A 57 9.62 -8.07 6.32
C MET A 57 10.64 -7.82 7.43
N ASP A 58 11.93 -8.05 7.17
CA ASP A 58 12.98 -7.90 8.16
C ASP A 58 13.27 -6.43 8.48
N ALA A 59 13.11 -5.54 7.50
CA ALA A 59 13.20 -4.10 7.71
C ALA A 59 12.13 -3.57 8.68
N ALA A 60 10.97 -4.23 8.81
CA ALA A 60 9.95 -3.87 9.81
C ALA A 60 10.38 -4.19 11.26
N GLY A 61 11.46 -4.95 11.44
CA GLY A 61 11.96 -5.37 12.74
C GLY A 61 11.19 -6.55 13.32
N ALA A 62 11.14 -6.62 14.66
CA ALA A 62 10.57 -7.75 15.39
C ALA A 62 9.03 -7.74 15.41
N ALA A 63 8.40 -7.97 14.25
CA ALA A 63 6.98 -8.30 14.18
C ALA A 63 6.72 -9.68 14.79
N ASN A 64 5.56 -9.84 15.45
CA ASN A 64 5.17 -11.12 16.05
C ASN A 64 5.05 -12.28 15.04
N ASP A 65 5.18 -13.52 15.53
CA ASP A 65 5.17 -14.73 14.70
C ASP A 65 3.87 -14.93 13.93
N VAL A 66 2.72 -14.51 14.49
CA VAL A 66 1.41 -14.60 13.84
C VAL A 66 1.38 -13.75 12.58
N TYR A 67 1.86 -12.52 12.67
CA TYR A 67 1.98 -11.61 11.54
C TYR A 67 2.99 -12.13 10.51
N ARG A 68 4.16 -12.61 10.96
CA ARG A 68 5.18 -13.20 10.06
C ARG A 68 4.66 -14.41 9.29
N ALA A 69 3.90 -15.29 9.94
CA ALA A 69 3.29 -16.45 9.29
C ALA A 69 2.13 -16.07 8.35
N ARG A 70 1.43 -14.96 8.64
CA ARG A 70 0.29 -14.48 7.87
C ARG A 70 0.70 -13.74 6.61
N MET A 71 1.75 -12.91 6.66
CA MET A 71 2.05 -11.98 5.58
C MET A 71 2.32 -12.65 4.22
N PRO A 72 3.02 -13.80 4.11
CA PRO A 72 3.17 -14.49 2.82
C PRO A 72 1.84 -14.89 2.19
N LYS A 73 0.83 -15.26 3.00
CA LYS A 73 -0.52 -15.58 2.54
C LYS A 73 -1.23 -14.33 2.03
N VAL A 74 -1.08 -13.21 2.74
CA VAL A 74 -1.58 -11.90 2.30
C VAL A 74 -0.96 -11.49 0.97
N LEU A 75 0.36 -11.57 0.82
CA LEU A 75 1.02 -11.22 -0.46
C LEU A 75 0.55 -12.12 -1.61
N THR A 76 0.32 -13.41 -1.34
CA THR A 76 -0.25 -14.35 -2.33
C THR A 76 -1.65 -13.91 -2.75
N GLU A 77 -2.51 -13.58 -1.79
CA GLU A 77 -3.87 -13.10 -2.04
C GLU A 77 -3.89 -11.75 -2.78
N VAL A 78 -3.02 -10.81 -2.40
CA VAL A 78 -2.86 -9.53 -3.11
C VAL A 78 -2.51 -9.77 -4.58
N ARG A 79 -1.63 -10.75 -4.85
CA ARG A 79 -1.24 -11.12 -6.21
C ARG A 79 -2.39 -11.78 -6.98
N GLU A 80 -3.12 -12.70 -6.36
CA GLU A 80 -4.26 -13.41 -6.98
C GLU A 80 -5.42 -12.48 -7.30
N ARG A 81 -5.73 -11.57 -6.36
CA ARG A 81 -6.79 -10.56 -6.52
C ARG A 81 -6.37 -9.37 -7.37
N GLY A 82 -5.07 -9.12 -7.51
CA GLY A 82 -4.48 -8.03 -8.28
C GLY A 82 -4.42 -6.67 -7.55
N PHE A 83 -4.88 -6.59 -6.30
CA PHE A 83 -4.82 -5.38 -5.49
C PHE A 83 -4.76 -5.67 -3.98
N GLY A 84 -4.07 -4.79 -3.26
CA GLY A 84 -4.04 -4.76 -1.79
C GLY A 84 -5.22 -3.98 -1.21
N ILE A 85 -5.63 -4.38 0.00
CA ILE A 85 -6.64 -3.68 0.79
C ILE A 85 -5.98 -3.27 2.11
N GLU A 86 -6.18 -2.03 2.53
CA GLU A 86 -5.79 -1.55 3.86
C GLU A 86 -7.03 -1.33 4.71
N ARG A 87 -7.19 -2.10 5.80
CA ARG A 87 -8.27 -1.91 6.77
C ARG A 87 -8.07 -0.59 7.51
N LEU A 88 -9.12 0.22 7.59
CA LEU A 88 -9.11 1.42 8.42
C LEU A 88 -9.34 1.00 9.87
N SER A 89 -8.34 1.20 10.72
CA SER A 89 -8.43 0.92 12.15
C SER A 89 -7.84 2.07 12.96
N ASP A 90 -8.29 2.24 14.21
CA ASP A 90 -7.72 3.27 15.08
C ASP A 90 -6.21 3.11 15.30
N PRO A 91 -5.65 1.88 15.48
CA PRO A 91 -4.21 1.72 15.55
C PRO A 91 -3.48 2.15 14.28
N LEU A 92 -4.01 1.82 13.10
CA LEU A 92 -3.43 2.27 11.83
C LEU A 92 -3.39 3.81 11.76
N LEU A 93 -4.52 4.47 12.08
CA LEU A 93 -4.61 5.93 12.06
C LEU A 93 -3.64 6.61 13.04
N ARG A 94 -3.47 6.05 14.24
CA ARG A 94 -2.53 6.58 15.24
C ARG A 94 -1.08 6.47 14.75
N VAL A 95 -0.69 5.31 14.23
CA VAL A 95 0.65 5.11 13.68
C VAL A 95 0.89 6.01 12.48
N TYR A 96 -0.04 6.06 11.54
CA TYR A 96 0.06 6.92 10.37
C TYR A 96 0.20 8.40 10.76
N THR A 97 -0.60 8.89 11.70
CA THR A 97 -0.49 10.28 12.21
C THR A 97 0.87 10.57 12.83
N ALA A 98 1.41 9.63 13.61
CA ALA A 98 2.72 9.76 14.23
C ALA A 98 3.85 9.72 13.18
N LEU A 99 3.76 8.89 12.14
CA LEU A 99 4.72 8.89 11.02
C LEU A 99 4.73 10.24 10.29
N LEU A 100 3.55 10.82 10.02
CA LEU A 100 3.47 12.15 9.40
C LEU A 100 4.10 13.24 10.26
N ALA A 101 4.02 13.13 11.59
CA ALA A 101 4.61 14.10 12.50
C ALA A 101 6.14 13.96 12.62
N LEU A 102 6.68 12.77 12.33
CA LEU A 102 8.12 12.48 12.37
C LEU A 102 8.83 12.77 11.04
N ASP A 103 8.10 12.86 9.93
CA ASP A 103 8.67 13.16 8.62
C ASP A 103 9.43 14.50 8.66
N ASN A 104 10.68 14.44 8.24
CA ASN A 104 11.61 15.56 8.21
C ASN A 104 12.17 15.82 6.81
N GLY A 105 11.59 15.19 5.78
CA GLY A 105 12.03 15.31 4.39
C GLY A 105 13.26 14.47 4.02
N ASN A 106 13.84 13.72 4.95
CA ASN A 106 14.91 12.75 4.66
C ASN A 106 14.35 11.32 4.53
N GLY A 107 15.22 10.35 4.26
CA GLY A 107 14.84 8.93 4.29
C GLY A 107 14.37 8.48 5.68
N PRO A 108 13.72 7.31 5.78
CA PRO A 108 13.11 6.86 7.03
C PRO A 108 14.18 6.60 8.10
N ASP A 109 14.02 7.23 9.26
CA ASP A 109 14.89 7.03 10.41
C ASP A 109 14.48 5.77 11.22
N PRO A 110 15.33 5.26 12.12
CA PRO A 110 15.04 4.04 12.89
C PRO A 110 13.76 4.10 13.74
N VAL A 111 13.37 5.27 14.25
CA VAL A 111 12.13 5.46 15.03
C VAL A 111 10.93 5.33 14.10
N SER A 112 10.95 5.99 12.95
CA SER A 112 9.91 5.89 11.94
C SER A 112 9.73 4.46 11.44
N VAL A 113 10.83 3.75 11.15
CA VAL A 113 10.79 2.33 10.77
C VAL A 113 10.17 1.47 11.87
N ARG A 114 10.59 1.65 13.13
CA ARG A 114 10.05 0.87 14.25
C ARG A 114 8.57 1.14 14.48
N LEU A 115 8.15 2.39 14.34
CA LEU A 115 6.75 2.80 14.47
C LEU A 115 5.90 2.19 13.34
N ALA A 116 6.38 2.21 12.11
CA ALA A 116 5.72 1.56 10.98
C ALA A 116 5.56 0.05 11.20
N GLY A 117 6.62 -0.62 11.65
CA GLY A 117 6.61 -2.04 11.99
C GLY A 117 5.61 -2.40 13.10
N ALA A 118 5.36 -1.48 14.05
CA ALA A 118 4.41 -1.72 15.15
C ALA A 118 2.96 -1.95 14.66
N VAL A 119 2.59 -1.50 13.46
CA VAL A 119 1.27 -1.81 12.87
C VAL A 119 1.03 -3.31 12.80
N ALA A 120 2.09 -4.10 12.52
CA ALA A 120 2.05 -5.55 12.46
C ALA A 120 1.56 -6.21 13.77
N ASP A 121 1.80 -5.58 14.91
CA ASP A 121 1.41 -6.07 16.23
C ASP A 121 0.06 -5.50 16.69
N LEU A 122 -0.42 -4.43 16.06
CA LEU A 122 -1.55 -3.65 16.54
C LEU A 122 -2.85 -3.90 15.76
N THR A 123 -2.76 -4.37 14.51
CA THR A 123 -3.94 -4.53 13.66
C THR A 123 -3.72 -5.50 12.50
N VAL A 124 -4.82 -5.90 11.87
CA VAL A 124 -4.81 -6.70 10.64
C VAL A 124 -5.01 -5.74 9.46
N VAL A 125 -4.10 -5.77 8.50
CA VAL A 125 -4.08 -4.80 7.39
C VAL A 125 -4.88 -5.21 6.16
N ASP A 126 -4.96 -6.50 5.84
CA ASP A 126 -5.60 -7.03 4.62
C ASP A 126 -6.50 -8.24 4.95
N PHE A 127 -7.29 -8.71 3.99
CA PHE A 127 -8.18 -9.86 4.09
C PHE A 127 -7.63 -11.06 3.35
N LEU A 128 -7.64 -12.21 4.01
CA LEU A 128 -7.48 -13.51 3.35
C LEU A 128 -8.78 -13.94 2.65
N PRO A 129 -8.75 -14.92 1.74
CA PRO A 129 -9.93 -15.38 0.98
C PRO A 129 -11.16 -15.70 1.85
N ASP A 130 -10.94 -16.33 3.01
CA ASP A 130 -11.96 -16.74 3.97
C ASP A 130 -12.50 -15.58 4.82
N GLU A 131 -11.78 -14.47 4.89
CA GLU A 131 -12.15 -13.27 5.64
C GLU A 131 -12.80 -12.20 4.77
N LEU A 132 -12.54 -12.21 3.45
CA LEU A 132 -13.09 -11.23 2.51
C LEU A 132 -14.64 -11.16 2.51
N PRO A 133 -15.41 -12.23 2.82
CA PRO A 133 -16.85 -12.12 3.05
C PRO A 133 -17.24 -11.17 4.19
N GLU A 134 -16.35 -10.90 5.16
CA GLU A 134 -16.59 -10.01 6.31
C GLU A 134 -16.08 -8.58 6.07
N VAL A 135 -15.75 -8.23 4.83
CA VAL A 135 -15.16 -6.92 4.49
C VAL A 135 -16.11 -5.75 4.81
N ASP A 136 -17.42 -5.96 4.74
CA ASP A 136 -18.43 -4.93 5.02
C ASP A 136 -18.54 -4.56 6.51
N ALA A 137 -18.09 -5.45 7.40
CA ALA A 137 -17.98 -5.18 8.83
C ALA A 137 -16.82 -4.22 9.15
N HIS A 138 -15.91 -3.94 8.21
CA HIS A 138 -14.69 -3.18 8.44
C HIS A 138 -14.60 -1.95 7.52
N PRO A 139 -14.34 -0.74 8.05
CA PRO A 139 -14.03 0.39 7.19
C PRO A 139 -12.66 0.18 6.51
N LEU A 140 -12.51 0.72 5.30
CA LEU A 140 -11.28 0.56 4.50
C LEU A 140 -10.61 1.92 4.29
N ALA A 141 -9.28 1.94 4.43
CA ALA A 141 -8.45 3.12 4.24
C ALA A 141 -8.11 3.27 2.76
N THR A 142 -7.45 2.26 2.18
CA THR A 142 -7.05 2.26 0.78
C THR A 142 -7.30 0.92 0.08
N ILE A 143 -7.45 0.98 -1.23
CA ILE A 143 -7.40 -0.17 -2.13
C ILE A 143 -6.36 0.19 -3.20
N SER A 144 -5.28 -0.60 -3.30
CA SER A 144 -4.08 -0.24 -4.07
C SER A 144 -3.72 -1.30 -5.11
N ALA A 145 -3.45 -0.86 -6.34
CA ALA A 145 -2.95 -1.72 -7.41
C ALA A 145 -1.56 -1.24 -7.87
N PRO A 146 -0.62 -2.16 -8.14
CA PRO A 146 0.69 -1.79 -8.68
C PRO A 146 0.61 -1.36 -10.14
N ILE A 147 1.49 -0.45 -10.52
CA ILE A 147 1.79 -0.08 -11.90
C ILE A 147 3.16 -0.66 -12.22
N PHE A 148 3.19 -1.57 -13.20
CA PHE A 148 4.39 -2.30 -13.57
C PHE A 148 5.19 -1.58 -14.65
N ASP A 149 6.52 -1.74 -14.60
CA ASP A 149 7.41 -1.45 -15.72
C ASP A 149 7.43 -2.59 -16.75
N GLU A 150 8.25 -2.45 -17.78
CA GLU A 150 8.42 -3.46 -18.84
C GLU A 150 9.05 -4.78 -18.39
N HIS A 151 9.65 -4.80 -17.19
CA HIS A 151 10.24 -5.99 -16.58
C HIS A 151 9.27 -6.70 -15.63
N GLY A 152 8.05 -6.17 -15.46
CA GLY A 152 7.07 -6.68 -14.50
C GLY A 152 7.39 -6.28 -13.05
N THR A 153 8.23 -5.27 -12.85
CA THR A 153 8.51 -4.71 -11.51
C THR A 153 7.48 -3.65 -11.18
N ALA A 154 6.87 -3.72 -9.99
CA ALA A 154 5.97 -2.67 -9.51
C ALA A 154 6.80 -1.43 -9.16
N VAL A 155 6.73 -0.40 -9.99
CA VAL A 155 7.51 0.85 -9.85
C VAL A 155 6.69 1.99 -9.25
N MET A 156 5.37 1.94 -9.42
CA MET A 156 4.42 2.87 -8.82
C MET A 156 3.19 2.10 -8.31
N SER A 157 2.33 2.75 -7.55
CA SER A 157 1.00 2.25 -7.21
C SER A 157 -0.06 3.33 -7.38
N VAL A 158 -1.27 2.90 -7.71
CA VAL A 158 -2.47 3.73 -7.66
C VAL A 158 -3.36 3.25 -6.51
N SER A 159 -3.82 4.17 -5.69
CA SER A 159 -4.61 3.86 -4.49
C SER A 159 -5.91 4.66 -4.46
N ALA A 160 -7.04 3.95 -4.45
CA ALA A 160 -8.32 4.53 -4.07
C ALA A 160 -8.37 4.75 -2.56
N GLN A 161 -8.96 5.87 -2.11
CA GLN A 161 -9.03 6.26 -0.70
C GLN A 161 -10.49 6.35 -0.22
N PRO A 162 -11.18 5.22 0.04
CA PRO A 162 -12.57 5.23 0.47
C PRO A 162 -12.79 5.84 1.88
N TYR A 163 -11.95 5.51 2.86
CA TYR A 163 -12.07 5.94 4.27
C TYR A 163 -13.48 5.73 4.87
N ARG A 164 -14.10 4.59 4.53
CA ARG A 164 -15.45 4.21 4.97
C ARG A 164 -15.66 2.71 4.83
N GLN A 165 -16.77 2.21 5.35
CA GLN A 165 -17.24 0.85 5.06
C GLN A 165 -17.64 0.71 3.60
N LEU A 166 -17.23 -0.41 3.01
CA LEU A 166 -17.54 -0.81 1.64
C LEU A 166 -18.16 -2.21 1.65
N THR A 167 -19.15 -2.45 0.78
CA THR A 167 -19.61 -3.81 0.55
C THR A 167 -18.58 -4.60 -0.25
N GLN A 168 -18.64 -5.93 -0.19
CA GLN A 168 -17.76 -6.80 -0.99
C GLN A 168 -17.86 -6.49 -2.50
N GLN A 169 -19.07 -6.18 -2.99
CA GLN A 169 -19.28 -5.77 -4.38
C GLN A 169 -18.59 -4.44 -4.70
N GLN A 170 -18.69 -3.44 -3.81
CA GLN A 170 -18.00 -2.16 -3.98
C GLN A 170 -16.48 -2.32 -4.00
N VAL A 171 -15.92 -3.20 -3.15
CA VAL A 171 -14.48 -3.51 -3.14
C VAL A 171 -14.05 -4.11 -4.48
N ARG A 172 -14.79 -5.09 -5.02
CA ARG A 172 -14.50 -5.67 -6.35
C ARG A 172 -14.57 -4.62 -7.46
N GLU A 173 -15.60 -3.78 -7.47
CA GLU A 173 -15.74 -2.73 -8.49
C GLU A 173 -14.66 -1.66 -8.41
N ILE A 174 -14.23 -1.29 -7.20
CA ILE A 174 -13.11 -0.35 -7.01
C ILE A 174 -11.81 -1.00 -7.45
N GLY A 175 -11.55 -2.23 -7.00
CA GLY A 175 -10.38 -3.04 -7.37
C GLY A 175 -10.22 -3.18 -8.89
N ALA A 176 -11.30 -3.54 -9.59
CA ALA A 176 -11.28 -3.64 -11.05
C ALA A 176 -10.93 -2.31 -11.73
N ARG A 177 -11.46 -1.18 -11.24
CA ARG A 177 -11.18 0.15 -11.80
C ARG A 177 -9.74 0.61 -11.58
N ILE A 178 -9.16 0.35 -10.41
CA ILE A 178 -7.76 0.72 -10.15
C ILE A 178 -6.79 -0.19 -10.92
N ILE A 179 -7.12 -1.47 -11.11
CA ILE A 179 -6.35 -2.38 -11.97
C ILE A 179 -6.40 -1.90 -13.43
N ASP A 180 -7.57 -1.53 -13.92
CA ASP A 180 -7.74 -0.99 -15.27
C ASP A 180 -6.92 0.30 -15.46
N PHE A 181 -7.01 1.24 -14.51
CA PHE A 181 -6.16 2.44 -14.51
C PHE A 181 -4.68 2.11 -14.54
N ALA A 182 -4.21 1.19 -13.67
CA ALA A 182 -2.82 0.78 -13.60
C ALA A 182 -2.35 0.16 -14.93
N SER A 183 -3.21 -0.62 -15.58
CA SER A 183 -2.92 -1.26 -16.87
C SER A 183 -2.81 -0.24 -18.00
N VAL A 184 -3.62 0.82 -17.98
CA VAL A 184 -3.54 1.95 -18.92
C VAL A 184 -2.29 2.79 -18.68
N ALA A 185 -1.86 2.94 -17.43
CA ALA A 185 -0.67 3.72 -17.06
C ALA A 185 0.65 2.95 -17.31
N ALA A 186 0.67 1.62 -17.20
CA ALA A 186 1.87 0.79 -17.30
C ALA A 186 2.75 1.06 -18.56
N PRO A 187 2.19 1.26 -19.77
CA PRO A 187 3.00 1.60 -20.95
C PRO A 187 3.81 2.90 -20.82
N LEU A 188 3.36 3.85 -19.98
CA LEU A 188 4.08 5.11 -19.73
C LEU A 188 5.32 4.90 -18.86
N MET A 189 5.40 3.78 -18.13
CA MET A 189 6.53 3.44 -17.27
C MET A 189 7.71 2.84 -18.04
N ARG A 190 7.55 2.61 -19.35
CA ARG A 190 8.65 2.20 -20.21
C ARG A 190 9.68 3.32 -20.24
N ARG A 191 10.90 3.03 -19.81
CA ARG A 191 11.99 3.99 -19.93
C ARG A 191 12.17 4.32 -21.41
N SER A 192 12.08 5.60 -21.77
CA SER A 192 12.66 6.04 -23.03
C SER A 192 14.15 5.74 -22.97
N ALA A 193 14.68 4.98 -23.92
CA ALA A 193 16.12 4.81 -24.04
C ALA A 193 16.76 6.21 -24.04
N PRO A 194 17.86 6.43 -23.30
CA PRO A 194 18.57 7.70 -23.40
C PRO A 194 18.92 7.91 -24.87
N SER A 195 18.49 9.02 -25.44
CA SER A 195 18.95 9.46 -26.76
C SER A 195 20.47 9.52 -26.73
N ALA A 196 21.09 8.63 -27.49
CA ALA A 196 22.54 8.53 -27.68
C ALA A 196 23.11 9.79 -28.34
#